data_AF-A0A9P7JA85-F1
#
_entry.id   AF-A0A9P7JA85-F1
#
_cell.length_a   1.000
_cell.length_b   1.000
_cell.length_c   1.000
_cell.angle_alpha   90.00
_cell.angle_beta   90.00
_cell.angle_gamma   90.00
#
_symmetry.space_group_name_H-M   'P 1'
#
loop_
_entity.id
_entity.type
_entity.pdbx_description
1 polymer ?
#
loop_
_entity_poly.entity_id
_entity_poly.type
_entity_poly.pdbx_seq_one_letter_code
_entity_poly.pdbx_strand_id
1 'polypeptide(L)'
;MASSYVVPLSDDILLMIFKLVREEDQVVFDNYLQEENAFIGRHWDDWGEEFDCDYEQWQFELADHLSAGNIDDSPPRSTLLKAMGVCKHWYSLLYQTPSMWIVLEISFREGAAALEHARTFLQRSGSNPIQITLLWDHPTWIVPVPKDDIASGGGGLPPPSREEIMAGVYLGLVIQELYAHVHRWREFTLRTTSITHTYQALSLMSRPSIHPAHSLEKLHLQFIHNPRHAAHHVNEPSLFPGSAPPIRDLLLFGSKLDLAIIVHAVI
;
A
#
# COMPACT_ATOMS: atom_id res chain seq x y z
N MET A 1 -14.07 -33.96 8.40
CA MET A 1 -13.74 -32.85 7.47
C MET A 1 -12.24 -32.63 7.56
N ALA A 2 -11.48 -33.02 6.55
CA ALA A 2 -10.04 -32.85 6.53
C ALA A 2 -9.74 -31.40 6.10
N SER A 3 -9.21 -30.59 7.02
CA SER A 3 -8.70 -29.27 6.71
C SER A 3 -7.39 -29.44 5.94
N SER A 4 -7.41 -29.22 4.62
CA SER A 4 -6.18 -29.18 3.82
C SER A 4 -5.45 -27.88 4.13
N TYR A 5 -4.41 -27.96 4.94
CA TYR A 5 -3.46 -26.87 5.12
C TYR A 5 -2.75 -26.60 3.79
N VAL A 6 -3.12 -25.51 3.12
CA VAL A 6 -2.35 -24.98 1.99
C VAL A 6 -1.22 -24.17 2.59
N VAL A 7 0.01 -24.70 2.51
CA VAL A 7 1.20 -23.98 2.93
C VAL A 7 1.43 -22.86 1.91
N PRO A 8 1.49 -21.58 2.32
CA PRO A 8 1.83 -20.50 1.39
C PRO A 8 3.23 -20.74 0.84
N LEU A 9 3.35 -20.68 -0.49
CA LEU A 9 4.64 -20.75 -1.17
C LEU A 9 5.43 -19.48 -0.82
N SER A 10 6.71 -19.64 -0.47
CA SER A 10 7.62 -18.50 -0.29
C SER A 10 7.68 -17.68 -1.58
N ASP A 11 7.76 -16.35 -1.45
CA ASP A 11 7.94 -15.41 -2.57
C ASP A 11 9.14 -15.80 -3.46
N ASP A 12 10.18 -16.41 -2.87
CA ASP A 12 11.35 -16.93 -3.60
C ASP A 12 11.00 -18.05 -4.58
N ILE A 13 10.03 -18.91 -4.21
CA ILE A 13 9.58 -20.02 -5.05
C ILE A 13 8.73 -19.46 -6.20
N LEU A 14 7.86 -18.49 -5.91
CA LEU A 14 7.10 -17.80 -6.96
C LEU A 14 8.02 -17.06 -7.94
N LEU A 15 9.04 -16.35 -7.44
CA LEU A 15 10.05 -15.69 -8.26
C LEU A 15 10.87 -16.68 -9.10
N MET A 16 11.22 -17.84 -8.56
CA MET A 16 11.88 -18.91 -9.33
C MET A 16 10.96 -19.47 -10.41
N ILE A 17 9.68 -19.71 -10.10
CA ILE A 17 8.69 -20.16 -11.07
C ILE A 17 8.51 -19.11 -12.18
N PHE A 18 8.46 -17.81 -11.85
CA PHE A 18 8.35 -16.77 -12.88
C PHE A 18 9.57 -16.67 -13.78
N LYS A 19 10.79 -16.88 -13.24
CA LYS A 19 11.99 -16.96 -14.06
C LYS A 19 11.94 -18.14 -15.03
N LEU A 20 11.46 -19.29 -14.56
CA LEU A 20 11.37 -20.51 -15.38
C LEU A 20 10.27 -20.41 -16.46
N VAL A 21 9.10 -19.86 -16.13
CA VAL A 21 7.98 -19.75 -17.10
C VAL A 21 8.24 -18.68 -18.17
N ARG A 22 9.00 -17.63 -17.85
CA ARG A 22 9.34 -16.56 -18.81
C ARG A 22 10.24 -17.06 -19.96
N GLU A 23 10.91 -18.19 -19.80
CA GLU A 23 11.76 -18.78 -20.84
C GLU A 23 10.99 -19.58 -21.89
N GLU A 24 9.73 -19.97 -21.64
CA GLU A 24 9.05 -20.97 -22.50
C GLU A 24 8.00 -20.45 -23.49
N ASP A 25 7.35 -19.29 -23.33
CA ASP A 25 6.40 -18.81 -24.37
C ASP A 25 5.99 -17.34 -24.25
N GLN A 26 6.76 -16.46 -24.90
CA GLN A 26 6.56 -15.00 -24.84
C GLN A 26 5.51 -14.47 -25.85
N VAL A 27 5.30 -15.19 -26.97
CA VAL A 27 4.43 -14.73 -28.08
C VAL A 27 2.93 -14.95 -27.81
N VAL A 28 2.58 -15.98 -27.03
CA VAL A 28 1.19 -16.26 -26.62
C VAL A 28 0.73 -15.28 -25.54
N PHE A 29 1.67 -14.76 -24.76
CA PHE A 29 1.47 -13.82 -23.67
C PHE A 29 1.05 -12.43 -24.15
N ASP A 30 1.71 -11.90 -25.17
CA ASP A 30 1.46 -10.54 -25.69
C ASP A 30 0.06 -10.38 -26.33
N ASN A 31 -0.41 -11.41 -27.04
CA ASN A 31 -1.76 -11.41 -27.65
C ASN A 31 -2.90 -11.46 -26.62
N TYR A 32 -2.65 -12.00 -25.42
CA TYR A 32 -3.68 -12.17 -24.38
C TYR A 32 -3.87 -10.90 -23.53
N LEU A 33 -2.78 -10.17 -23.23
CA LEU A 33 -2.88 -8.86 -22.57
C LEU A 33 -3.68 -7.84 -23.41
N GLN A 34 -3.67 -7.96 -24.74
CA GLN A 34 -4.49 -7.16 -25.64
C GLN A 34 -6.00 -7.41 -25.49
N GLU A 35 -6.44 -8.64 -25.21
CA GLU A 35 -7.87 -8.99 -25.12
C GLU A 35 -8.49 -8.70 -23.74
N GLU A 36 -7.75 -8.87 -22.63
CA GLU A 36 -8.30 -8.70 -21.27
C GLU A 36 -8.19 -7.25 -20.73
N ASN A 37 -7.34 -6.41 -21.33
CA ASN A 37 -7.23 -4.97 -20.99
C ASN A 37 -8.47 -4.14 -21.40
N ALA A 38 -9.48 -4.74 -22.04
CA ALA A 38 -10.78 -4.11 -22.24
C ALA A 38 -11.58 -3.88 -20.93
N PHE A 39 -11.19 -4.51 -19.80
CA PHE A 39 -11.94 -4.43 -18.55
C PHE A 39 -11.30 -3.57 -17.45
N ILE A 40 -10.01 -3.24 -17.53
CA ILE A 40 -9.32 -2.44 -16.49
C ILE A 40 -8.39 -1.44 -17.16
N GLY A 41 -8.93 -0.28 -17.54
CA GLY A 41 -8.15 0.82 -18.11
C GLY A 41 -8.92 2.12 -18.05
N ARG A 42 -8.89 2.81 -16.90
CA ARG A 42 -9.14 4.25 -16.87
C ARG A 42 -7.79 4.94 -16.67
N HIS A 43 -7.51 5.88 -17.56
CA HIS A 43 -6.38 6.80 -17.49
C HIS A 43 -6.63 7.79 -16.33
N TRP A 44 -5.68 7.92 -15.39
CA TRP A 44 -5.91 8.69 -14.14
C TRP A 44 -4.99 9.91 -13.95
N ASP A 45 -4.22 10.31 -14.96
CA ASP A 45 -3.37 11.49 -14.88
C ASP A 45 -4.02 12.78 -15.40
N ASP A 46 -5.28 12.71 -15.86
CA ASP A 46 -5.98 13.87 -16.42
C ASP A 46 -7.27 14.18 -15.67
N TRP A 47 -7.16 15.03 -14.66
CA TRP A 47 -8.31 15.65 -13.98
C TRP A 47 -8.45 17.12 -14.42
N GLY A 48 -8.38 17.39 -15.73
CA GLY A 48 -8.35 18.76 -16.24
C GLY A 48 -9.11 19.03 -17.53
N GLU A 49 -9.10 18.15 -18.53
CA GLU A 49 -9.73 18.47 -19.81
C GLU A 49 -10.62 17.34 -20.35
N GLU A 50 -11.83 17.73 -20.73
CA GLU A 50 -12.80 16.91 -21.45
C GLU A 50 -12.24 16.64 -22.85
N PHE A 51 -11.66 15.45 -23.06
CA PHE A 51 -11.23 15.01 -24.38
C PHE A 51 -11.68 13.57 -24.68
N ASP A 52 -12.53 13.46 -25.69
CA ASP A 52 -12.62 12.28 -26.56
C ASP A 52 -11.22 11.99 -27.12
N CYS A 53 -10.66 10.78 -26.93
CA CYS A 53 -9.66 10.22 -27.87
C CYS A 53 -9.28 8.75 -27.64
N ASP A 54 -8.81 8.18 -28.75
CA ASP A 54 -8.66 6.79 -29.16
C ASP A 54 -7.73 5.87 -28.36
N TYR A 55 -8.10 4.59 -28.41
CA TYR A 55 -7.62 3.41 -27.69
C TYR A 55 -6.22 2.89 -28.12
N GLU A 56 -5.63 3.41 -29.20
CA GLU A 56 -4.43 2.80 -29.82
C GLU A 56 -3.08 3.28 -29.27
N GLN A 57 -3.04 4.30 -28.40
CA GLN A 57 -1.77 4.88 -27.94
C GLN A 57 -1.10 4.12 -26.78
N TRP A 58 -1.81 3.23 -26.10
CA TRP A 58 -1.30 2.47 -24.94
C TRP A 58 -0.49 1.21 -25.28
N GLN A 59 -0.58 0.70 -26.51
CA GLN A 59 0.14 -0.52 -26.91
C GLN A 59 1.63 -0.30 -27.16
N PHE A 60 2.07 0.93 -27.44
CA PHE A 60 3.47 1.22 -27.76
C PHE A 60 4.37 1.34 -26.52
N GLU A 61 3.86 1.84 -25.40
CA GLU A 61 4.70 2.07 -24.20
C GLU A 61 5.03 0.76 -23.46
N LEU A 62 4.13 -0.23 -23.45
CA LEU A 62 4.42 -1.52 -22.83
C LEU A 62 5.46 -2.34 -23.62
N ALA A 63 5.54 -2.15 -24.93
CA ALA A 63 6.48 -2.84 -25.82
C ALA A 63 7.88 -2.20 -25.79
N ASP A 64 7.99 -0.87 -25.70
CA ASP A 64 9.29 -0.19 -25.65
C ASP A 64 10.02 -0.35 -24.30
N HIS A 65 9.27 -0.59 -23.20
CA HIS A 65 9.86 -0.80 -21.87
C HIS A 65 10.56 -2.15 -21.67
N LEU A 66 10.39 -3.11 -22.58
CA LEU A 66 11.11 -4.39 -22.54
C LEU A 66 12.45 -4.37 -23.29
N SER A 67 12.75 -3.30 -24.06
CA SER A 67 13.95 -3.21 -24.91
C SER A 67 15.03 -2.24 -24.40
N ALA A 68 14.75 -1.42 -23.39
CA ALA A 68 15.73 -0.52 -22.80
C ALA A 68 16.14 -1.02 -21.40
N GLY A 69 17.43 -1.32 -21.22
CA GLY A 69 18.04 -1.69 -19.93
C GLY A 69 18.06 -0.56 -18.88
N ASN A 70 16.99 0.23 -18.79
CA ASN A 70 16.71 1.05 -17.63
C ASN A 70 16.15 0.12 -16.56
N ILE A 71 16.77 0.13 -15.39
CA ILE A 71 16.21 -0.50 -14.19
C ILE A 71 14.83 0.15 -14.02
N ASP A 72 13.79 -0.64 -14.30
CA ASP A 72 12.42 -0.25 -14.14
C ASP A 72 12.18 0.05 -12.66
N ASP A 73 12.32 1.33 -12.30
CA ASP A 73 12.02 1.90 -10.99
C ASP A 73 10.50 1.92 -10.73
N SER A 74 9.68 1.28 -11.60
CA SER A 74 8.27 1.12 -11.34
C SER A 74 8.07 0.45 -9.97
N PRO A 75 7.12 0.97 -9.17
CA PRO A 75 6.80 0.38 -7.88
C PRO A 75 6.58 -1.11 -8.00
N PRO A 76 6.95 -1.90 -6.98
CA PRO A 76 6.70 -3.33 -7.00
C PRO A 76 5.19 -3.57 -7.06
N ARG A 77 4.64 -3.76 -8.27
CA ARG A 77 3.32 -4.38 -8.44
C ARG A 77 3.38 -5.70 -7.68
N SER A 78 2.40 -5.95 -6.80
CA SER A 78 2.31 -7.17 -6.02
C SER A 78 2.72 -8.39 -6.85
N THR A 79 3.61 -9.22 -6.29
CA THR A 79 4.08 -10.45 -6.95
C THR A 79 2.91 -11.31 -7.42
N LEU A 80 1.78 -11.30 -6.68
CA LEU A 80 0.56 -12.02 -7.06
C LEU A 80 -0.15 -11.39 -8.26
N LEU A 81 -0.16 -10.05 -8.38
CA LEU A 81 -0.70 -9.39 -9.56
C LEU A 81 0.16 -9.68 -10.79
N LYS A 82 1.49 -9.69 -10.64
CA LYS A 82 2.42 -10.11 -11.71
C LYS A 82 2.20 -11.58 -12.09
N ALA A 83 1.98 -12.44 -11.08
CA ALA A 83 1.72 -13.86 -11.26
C ALA A 83 0.47 -14.14 -12.09
N MET A 84 -0.60 -13.38 -11.86
CA MET A 84 -1.84 -13.52 -12.63
C MET A 84 -1.64 -13.25 -14.12
N GLY A 85 -0.70 -12.37 -14.49
CA GLY A 85 -0.39 -12.09 -15.88
C GLY A 85 0.25 -13.28 -16.61
N VAL A 86 0.94 -14.17 -15.90
CA VAL A 86 1.87 -15.17 -16.49
C VAL A 86 1.19 -16.18 -17.42
N CYS A 87 0.10 -16.82 -16.99
CA CYS A 87 -0.70 -17.65 -17.87
C CYS A 87 -2.10 -17.90 -17.28
N LYS A 88 -3.02 -18.44 -18.10
CA LYS A 88 -4.41 -18.76 -17.71
C LYS A 88 -4.50 -19.65 -16.47
N HIS A 89 -3.56 -20.58 -16.33
CA HIS A 89 -3.52 -21.47 -15.17
C HIS A 89 -3.23 -20.68 -13.88
N TRP A 90 -2.22 -19.81 -13.89
CA TRP A 90 -1.89 -18.94 -12.75
C TRP A 90 -3.01 -17.97 -12.41
N TYR A 91 -3.61 -17.34 -13.44
CA TYR A 91 -4.78 -16.50 -13.26
C TYR A 91 -5.90 -17.26 -12.55
N SER A 92 -6.30 -18.42 -13.08
CA SER A 92 -7.40 -19.23 -12.52
C SER A 92 -7.08 -19.69 -11.10
N LEU A 93 -5.85 -20.14 -10.84
CA LEU A 93 -5.42 -20.60 -9.54
C LEU A 93 -5.51 -19.48 -8.49
N LEU A 94 -4.93 -18.31 -8.79
CA LEU A 94 -4.93 -17.17 -7.87
C LEU A 94 -6.33 -16.58 -7.69
N TYR A 95 -7.13 -16.54 -8.76
CA TYR A 95 -8.53 -16.11 -8.69
C TYR A 95 -9.36 -17.02 -7.76
N GLN A 96 -9.17 -18.33 -7.85
CA GLN A 96 -9.95 -19.32 -7.09
C GLN A 96 -9.43 -19.57 -5.67
N THR A 97 -8.29 -18.99 -5.30
CA THR A 97 -7.64 -19.24 -4.00
C THR A 97 -7.55 -17.95 -3.16
N PRO A 98 -8.66 -17.50 -2.52
CA PRO A 98 -8.67 -16.31 -1.67
C PRO A 98 -7.61 -16.30 -0.56
N SER A 99 -7.15 -17.46 -0.08
CA SER A 99 -6.14 -17.57 0.97
C SER A 99 -4.74 -17.14 0.53
N MET A 100 -4.49 -17.00 -0.78
CA MET A 100 -3.25 -16.39 -1.30
C MET A 100 -3.24 -14.87 -1.11
N TRP A 101 -4.42 -14.26 -0.96
CA TRP A 101 -4.61 -12.81 -0.84
C TRP A 101 -4.79 -12.40 0.63
N ILE A 102 -3.88 -12.87 1.50
CA ILE A 102 -3.92 -12.55 2.94
C ILE A 102 -2.85 -11.55 3.37
N VAL A 103 -1.79 -11.35 2.58
CA VAL A 103 -0.73 -10.36 2.85
C VAL A 103 -0.80 -9.26 1.80
N LEU A 104 -1.18 -8.06 2.22
CA LEU A 104 -1.18 -6.85 1.41
C LEU A 104 -0.02 -5.97 1.83
N GLU A 105 0.88 -5.70 0.90
CA GLU A 105 1.91 -4.69 1.04
C GLU A 105 1.68 -3.61 -0.02
N ILE A 106 1.55 -2.35 0.43
CA ILE A 106 1.42 -1.20 -0.46
C ILE A 106 2.51 -0.21 -0.10
N SER A 107 3.28 0.20 -1.10
CA SER A 107 4.31 1.22 -0.96
C SER A 107 3.86 2.55 -1.54
N PHE A 108 4.37 3.66 -1.00
CA PHE A 108 4.13 4.99 -1.55
C PHE A 108 4.47 5.09 -3.05
N ARG A 109 5.48 4.34 -3.51
CA ARG A 109 5.91 4.36 -4.91
C ARG A 109 4.78 4.01 -5.88
N GLU A 110 3.75 3.31 -5.43
CA GLU A 110 2.57 2.96 -6.23
C GLU A 110 1.70 4.16 -6.60
N GLY A 111 1.79 5.27 -5.85
CA GLY A 111 1.05 6.50 -6.15
C GLY A 111 -0.45 6.23 -6.33
N ALA A 112 -1.01 6.65 -7.46
CA ALA A 112 -2.43 6.42 -7.79
C ALA A 112 -2.80 4.93 -7.91
N ALA A 113 -1.87 4.06 -8.30
CA ALA A 113 -2.12 2.63 -8.47
C ALA A 113 -2.34 1.91 -7.13
N ALA A 114 -1.87 2.50 -6.02
CA ALA A 114 -2.02 1.95 -4.67
C ALA A 114 -3.50 1.66 -4.31
N LEU A 115 -4.41 2.54 -4.74
CA LEU A 115 -5.83 2.39 -4.45
C LEU A 115 -6.46 1.21 -5.19
N GLU A 116 -6.17 1.06 -6.49
CA GLU A 116 -6.66 -0.05 -7.29
C GLU A 116 -6.05 -1.39 -6.88
N HIS A 117 -4.78 -1.37 -6.46
CA HIS A 117 -4.14 -2.53 -5.85
C HIS A 117 -4.88 -2.93 -4.55
N ALA A 118 -5.16 -2.00 -3.65
CA ALA A 118 -5.94 -2.26 -2.44
C ALA A 118 -7.32 -2.85 -2.75
N ARG A 119 -8.06 -2.26 -3.70
CA ARG A 119 -9.39 -2.73 -4.12
C ARG A 119 -9.36 -4.14 -4.69
N THR A 120 -8.46 -4.38 -5.63
CA THR A 120 -8.29 -5.70 -6.26
C THR A 120 -7.95 -6.75 -5.20
N PHE A 121 -7.01 -6.43 -4.31
CA PHE A 121 -6.63 -7.32 -3.22
C PHE A 121 -7.81 -7.63 -2.29
N LEU A 122 -8.53 -6.60 -1.83
CA LEU A 122 -9.67 -6.75 -0.93
C LEU A 122 -10.78 -7.60 -1.55
N GLN A 123 -11.09 -7.37 -2.84
CA GLN A 123 -12.07 -8.16 -3.58
C GLN A 123 -11.66 -9.63 -3.64
N ARG A 124 -10.38 -9.92 -3.94
CA ARG A 124 -9.85 -11.29 -4.10
C ARG A 124 -9.71 -12.04 -2.77
N SER A 125 -9.37 -11.33 -1.69
CA SER A 125 -9.23 -11.88 -0.35
C SER A 125 -10.54 -12.43 0.25
N GLY A 126 -11.69 -12.05 -0.32
CA GLY A 126 -13.00 -12.57 0.07
C GLY A 126 -13.37 -12.20 1.50
N SER A 127 -13.42 -13.18 2.40
CA SER A 127 -13.67 -12.96 3.85
C SER A 127 -12.48 -13.34 4.73
N ASN A 128 -11.32 -13.65 4.14
CA ASN A 128 -10.16 -14.08 4.92
C ASN A 128 -9.64 -12.96 5.82
N PRO A 129 -9.04 -13.29 6.98
CA PRO A 129 -8.26 -12.34 7.76
C PRO A 129 -7.07 -11.84 6.95
N ILE A 130 -6.78 -10.53 7.04
CA ILE A 130 -5.74 -9.88 6.24
C ILE A 130 -4.65 -9.24 7.10
N GLN A 131 -3.43 -9.31 6.61
CA GLN A 131 -2.24 -8.64 7.11
C GLN A 131 -1.92 -7.50 6.16
N ILE A 132 -1.85 -6.28 6.68
CA ILE A 132 -1.67 -5.07 5.88
C ILE A 132 -0.38 -4.40 6.31
N THR A 133 0.47 -4.07 5.33
CA THR A 133 1.69 -3.27 5.51
C THR A 133 1.65 -2.09 4.56
N LEU A 134 1.62 -0.88 5.11
CA LEU A 134 1.70 0.38 4.36
C LEU A 134 3.07 1.01 4.58
N LEU A 135 3.87 1.08 3.51
CA LEU A 135 5.22 1.65 3.49
C LEU A 135 5.19 3.05 2.86
N TRP A 136 4.95 4.06 3.70
CA TRP A 136 4.80 5.45 3.33
C TRP A 136 6.00 6.33 3.70
N ASP A 137 7.20 5.74 3.58
CA ASP A 137 8.47 6.39 3.85
C ASP A 137 9.36 6.37 2.60
N HIS A 138 9.25 7.41 1.77
CA HIS A 138 10.15 7.51 0.63
C HIS A 138 11.55 7.96 1.09
N PRO A 139 12.64 7.25 0.71
CA PRO A 139 14.00 7.62 1.13
C PRO A 139 14.38 9.05 0.77
N THR A 140 13.88 9.58 -0.35
CA THR A 140 14.20 10.96 -0.77
C THR A 140 13.55 12.03 0.11
N TRP A 141 12.54 11.68 0.91
CA TRP A 141 11.95 12.61 1.88
C TRP A 141 12.73 12.64 3.18
N ILE A 142 13.48 11.57 3.48
CA ILE A 142 14.39 11.50 4.62
C ILE A 142 15.64 12.31 4.26
N VAL A 143 15.47 13.63 4.18
CA VAL A 143 16.59 14.55 3.89
C VAL A 143 17.45 14.64 5.16
N PRO A 144 18.74 14.25 5.10
CA PRO A 144 19.65 14.50 6.21
C PRO A 144 19.73 16.01 6.38
N VAL A 145 19.34 16.54 7.54
CA VAL A 145 19.57 17.95 7.86
C VAL A 145 21.08 18.14 7.95
N PRO A 146 21.70 18.94 7.06
CA PRO A 146 23.11 19.27 7.20
C PRO A 146 23.30 19.93 8.57
N LYS A 147 24.17 19.36 9.40
CA LYS A 147 24.41 19.86 10.78
C LYS A 147 24.98 21.29 10.81
N ASP A 148 25.48 21.78 9.68
CA ASP A 148 26.26 23.02 9.60
C ASP A 148 25.41 24.26 9.27
N ASP A 149 24.13 24.12 8.89
CA ASP A 149 23.28 25.24 8.47
C ASP A 149 22.52 25.94 9.62
N ILE A 150 22.62 25.45 10.85
CA ILE A 150 21.92 26.02 12.02
C ILE A 150 22.47 27.43 12.37
N ALA A 151 23.67 27.78 11.91
CA ALA A 151 24.29 29.07 12.19
C ALA A 151 23.76 30.23 11.32
N SER A 152 23.11 29.95 10.19
CA SER A 152 22.61 30.99 9.27
C SER A 152 21.10 31.08 9.38
N GLY A 153 20.61 31.92 10.30
CA GLY A 153 19.23 32.05 10.77
C GLY A 153 18.14 32.46 9.76
N GLY A 154 18.14 31.88 8.56
CA GLY A 154 17.13 32.09 7.53
C GLY A 154 16.84 30.88 6.63
N GLY A 155 17.48 29.73 6.88
CA GLY A 155 17.26 28.50 6.10
C GLY A 155 15.95 27.80 6.46
N GLY A 156 14.81 28.37 6.06
CA GLY A 156 13.53 27.67 6.10
C GLY A 156 13.60 26.40 5.26
N LEU A 157 13.02 25.29 5.74
CA LEU A 157 12.89 24.07 4.95
C LEU A 157 12.13 24.40 3.64
N PRO A 158 12.56 23.84 2.49
CA PRO A 158 11.82 24.04 1.25
C PRO A 158 10.39 23.47 1.39
N PRO A 159 9.42 24.04 0.68
CA PRO A 159 8.04 23.56 0.72
C PRO A 159 7.97 22.08 0.28
N PRO A 160 6.97 21.33 0.76
CA PRO A 160 6.75 19.94 0.35
C PRO A 160 6.58 19.88 -1.17
N SER A 161 7.13 18.83 -1.79
CA SER A 161 6.99 18.64 -3.24
C SER A 161 5.55 18.23 -3.60
N ARG A 162 5.17 18.37 -4.87
CA ARG A 162 3.85 17.93 -5.34
C ARG A 162 3.65 16.44 -5.08
N GLU A 163 4.70 15.64 -5.28
CA GLU A 163 4.68 14.19 -5.06
C GLU A 163 4.43 13.85 -3.58
N GLU A 164 5.06 14.60 -2.67
CA GLU A 164 4.87 14.45 -1.21
C GLU A 164 3.42 14.79 -0.79
N ILE A 165 2.83 15.83 -1.38
CA ILE A 165 1.43 16.21 -1.12
C ILE A 165 0.48 15.12 -1.65
N MET A 166 0.66 14.69 -2.90
CA MET A 166 -0.17 13.67 -3.53
C MET A 166 -0.06 12.33 -2.79
N ALA A 167 1.12 12.01 -2.25
CA ALA A 167 1.32 10.85 -1.40
C ALA A 167 0.33 10.81 -0.23
N GLY A 168 0.15 11.93 0.47
CA GLY A 168 -0.75 12.02 1.61
C GLY A 168 -2.20 11.80 1.21
N VAL A 169 -2.59 12.35 0.06
CA VAL A 169 -3.92 12.16 -0.51
C VAL A 169 -4.17 10.68 -0.81
N TYR A 170 -3.25 10.00 -1.50
CA TYR A 170 -3.39 8.58 -1.83
C TYR A 170 -3.41 7.69 -0.59
N LEU A 171 -2.58 7.98 0.42
CA LEU A 171 -2.62 7.25 1.69
C LEU A 171 -3.99 7.35 2.35
N GLY A 172 -4.56 8.56 2.39
CA GLY A 172 -5.89 8.78 2.95
C GLY A 172 -6.95 7.93 2.25
N LEU A 173 -6.92 7.87 0.92
CA LEU A 173 -7.84 7.05 0.12
C LEU A 173 -7.65 5.56 0.35
N VAL A 174 -6.40 5.09 0.37
CA VAL A 174 -6.06 3.67 0.63
C VAL A 174 -6.53 3.26 2.02
N ILE A 175 -6.25 4.06 3.05
CA ILE A 175 -6.69 3.75 4.42
C ILE A 175 -8.22 3.75 4.51
N GLN A 176 -8.90 4.70 3.86
CA GLN A 176 -10.36 4.73 3.84
C GLN A 176 -10.95 3.46 3.20
N GLU A 177 -10.39 3.00 2.09
CA GLU A 177 -10.78 1.75 1.42
C GLU A 177 -10.54 0.54 2.33
N LEU A 178 -9.34 0.42 2.91
CA LEU A 178 -8.99 -0.67 3.82
C LEU A 178 -9.88 -0.69 5.07
N TYR A 179 -10.25 0.49 5.58
CA TYR A 179 -11.02 0.62 6.83
C TYR A 179 -12.44 0.07 6.71
N ALA A 180 -13.03 0.06 5.52
CA ALA A 180 -14.30 -0.64 5.28
C ALA A 180 -14.23 -2.13 5.64
N HIS A 181 -13.02 -2.70 5.67
CA HIS A 181 -12.73 -4.10 5.98
C HIS A 181 -12.04 -4.31 7.32
N VAL A 182 -12.06 -3.32 8.23
CA VAL A 182 -11.35 -3.35 9.52
C VAL A 182 -11.67 -4.59 10.38
N HIS A 183 -12.88 -5.13 10.26
CA HIS A 183 -13.34 -6.32 10.98
C HIS A 183 -12.55 -7.60 10.62
N ARG A 184 -11.85 -7.61 9.48
CA ARG A 184 -11.02 -8.73 9.00
C ARG A 184 -9.54 -8.49 9.20
N TRP A 185 -9.14 -7.32 9.69
CA TRP A 185 -7.73 -7.03 9.89
C TRP A 185 -7.19 -7.93 11.00
N ARG A 186 -6.11 -8.63 10.71
CA ARG A 186 -5.36 -9.44 11.66
C ARG A 186 -4.10 -8.74 12.11
N GLU A 187 -3.39 -8.14 11.16
CA GLU A 187 -2.17 -7.37 11.40
C GLU A 187 -2.24 -6.08 10.59
N PHE A 188 -1.90 -4.96 11.20
CA PHE A 188 -1.82 -3.67 10.53
C PHE A 188 -0.50 -2.99 10.88
N THR A 189 0.30 -2.73 9.86
CA THR A 189 1.56 -2.01 9.95
C THR A 189 1.50 -0.75 9.10
N LEU A 190 1.74 0.41 9.71
CA LEU A 190 1.92 1.67 9.01
C LEU A 190 3.28 2.24 9.33
N ARG A 191 4.12 2.36 8.30
CA ARG A 191 5.41 3.05 8.36
C ARG A 191 5.31 4.35 7.58
N THR A 192 5.62 5.50 8.20
CA THR A 192 5.48 6.81 7.54
C THR A 192 6.48 7.82 8.08
N THR A 193 6.91 8.77 7.25
CA THR A 193 7.72 9.92 7.66
C THR A 193 6.89 11.11 8.14
N SER A 194 5.57 11.08 7.92
CA SER A 194 4.67 12.21 8.18
C SER A 194 3.76 11.95 9.37
N ILE A 195 3.85 12.81 10.38
CA ILE A 195 3.03 12.68 11.58
C ILE A 195 1.56 12.96 11.26
N THR A 196 1.30 13.90 10.34
CA THR A 196 -0.04 14.20 9.83
C THR A 196 -0.66 12.97 9.17
N HIS A 197 0.11 12.20 8.40
CA HIS A 197 -0.36 10.95 7.82
C HIS A 197 -0.68 9.91 8.88
N THR A 198 0.14 9.77 9.92
CA THR A 198 -0.16 8.92 11.07
C THR A 198 -1.47 9.37 11.74
N TYR A 199 -1.61 10.65 12.08
CA TYR A 199 -2.82 11.16 12.72
C TYR A 199 -4.06 11.00 11.84
N GLN A 200 -3.95 11.19 10.53
CA GLN A 200 -5.04 10.94 9.59
C GLN A 200 -5.43 9.46 9.57
N ALA A 201 -4.45 8.56 9.52
CA ALA A 201 -4.66 7.13 9.63
C ALA A 201 -5.39 6.77 10.93
N LEU A 202 -4.88 7.28 12.06
CA LEU A 202 -5.46 7.06 13.37
C LEU A 202 -6.84 7.67 13.51
N SER A 203 -7.08 8.85 12.94
CA SER A 203 -8.38 9.52 12.95
C SER A 203 -9.41 8.77 12.13
N LEU A 204 -9.00 8.12 11.04
CA LEU A 204 -9.86 7.23 10.27
C LEU A 204 -10.16 5.96 11.06
N MET A 205 -9.15 5.40 11.73
CA MET A 205 -9.27 4.23 12.61
C MET A 205 -10.07 4.49 13.90
N SER A 206 -10.14 5.74 14.34
CA SER A 206 -10.91 6.16 15.51
C SER A 206 -12.35 6.52 15.17
N ARG A 207 -12.77 6.48 13.90
CA ARG A 207 -14.18 6.71 13.60
C ARG A 207 -14.98 5.54 14.18
N PRO A 208 -16.07 5.80 14.92
CA PRO A 208 -16.93 4.74 15.42
C PRO A 208 -17.32 3.87 14.23
N SER A 209 -16.72 2.68 14.17
CA SER A 209 -16.84 1.82 13.02
C SER A 209 -18.24 1.24 12.99
N ILE A 210 -18.70 0.87 11.79
CA ILE A 210 -19.86 -0.01 11.67
C ILE A 210 -19.50 -1.42 12.21
N HIS A 211 -18.20 -1.79 12.24
CA HIS A 211 -17.71 -3.07 12.76
C HIS A 211 -16.41 -2.94 13.57
N PRO A 212 -16.33 -3.45 14.81
CA PRO A 212 -15.11 -3.40 15.62
C PRO A 212 -13.99 -4.24 15.00
N ALA A 213 -12.74 -3.81 15.20
CA ALA A 213 -11.51 -4.49 14.77
C ALA A 213 -11.21 -5.75 15.60
N HIS A 214 -12.22 -6.57 15.89
CA HIS A 214 -12.17 -7.71 16.82
C HIS A 214 -11.16 -8.81 16.45
N SER A 215 -10.66 -8.83 15.21
CA SER A 215 -9.65 -9.76 14.74
C SER A 215 -8.22 -9.20 14.78
N LEU A 216 -8.05 -7.92 15.13
CA LEU A 216 -6.75 -7.24 15.07
C LEU A 216 -5.86 -7.71 16.23
N GLU A 217 -4.86 -8.52 15.90
CA GLU A 217 -3.89 -9.09 16.85
C GLU A 217 -2.62 -8.23 16.94
N LYS A 218 -2.21 -7.59 15.84
CA LYS A 218 -1.01 -6.75 15.79
C LYS A 218 -1.27 -5.37 15.20
N LEU A 219 -0.81 -4.33 15.89
CA LEU A 219 -0.86 -2.95 15.43
C LEU A 219 0.53 -2.33 15.56
N HIS A 220 1.19 -2.11 14.42
CA HIS A 220 2.53 -1.53 14.36
C HIS A 220 2.48 -0.17 13.66
N LEU A 221 2.81 0.89 14.38
CA LEU A 221 2.91 2.25 13.84
C LEU A 221 4.34 2.73 13.99
N GLN A 222 5.04 2.83 12.86
CA GLN A 222 6.42 3.26 12.80
C GLN A 222 6.52 4.66 12.16
N PHE A 223 6.82 5.64 12.99
CA PHE A 223 7.12 6.99 12.56
C PHE A 223 8.63 7.14 12.37
N ILE A 224 9.04 7.42 11.13
CA ILE A 224 10.43 7.73 10.81
C ILE A 224 10.61 9.23 10.96
N HIS A 225 11.54 9.62 11.82
CA HIS A 225 11.80 11.02 12.08
C HIS A 225 12.16 11.76 10.80
N ASN A 226 11.33 12.74 10.44
CA ASN A 226 11.59 13.67 9.36
C ASN A 226 11.33 15.09 9.86
N PRO A 227 12.35 15.95 9.90
CA PRO A 227 12.20 17.32 10.40
C PRO A 227 11.22 18.16 9.56
N ARG A 228 10.99 17.83 8.28
CA ARG A 228 9.97 18.48 7.44
C ARG A 228 8.54 18.22 7.91
N HIS A 229 8.31 17.06 8.51
CA HIS A 229 6.99 16.67 8.99
C HIS A 229 6.87 16.66 10.51
N ALA A 230 7.82 17.31 11.20
CA ALA A 230 7.79 17.45 12.64
C ALA A 230 6.78 18.53 13.08
N ALA A 231 5.55 18.47 12.57
CA ALA A 231 4.46 19.31 13.03
C ALA A 231 4.03 18.88 14.44
N HIS A 232 3.75 19.86 15.30
CA HIS A 232 3.19 19.63 16.62
C HIS A 232 1.66 19.57 16.49
N HIS A 233 1.10 18.36 16.46
CA HIS A 233 -0.35 18.19 16.58
C HIS A 233 -0.74 18.12 18.06
N VAL A 234 -1.71 18.96 18.45
CA VAL A 234 -2.18 19.11 19.84
C VAL A 234 -3.41 18.24 20.13
N ASN A 235 -3.99 17.60 19.11
CA ASN A 235 -5.19 16.77 19.26
C ASN A 235 -4.82 15.30 19.20
N GLU A 236 -5.10 14.58 20.28
CA GLU A 236 -4.86 13.14 20.40
C GLU A 236 -6.16 12.38 20.07
N PRO A 237 -6.23 11.67 18.92
CA PRO A 237 -7.36 10.82 18.64
C PRO A 237 -7.31 9.59 19.56
N SER A 238 -8.44 9.28 20.21
CA SER A 238 -8.60 8.01 20.91
C SER A 238 -8.73 6.88 19.90
N LEU A 239 -7.91 5.83 20.01
CA LEU A 239 -8.00 4.68 19.13
C LEU A 239 -9.17 3.79 19.53
N PHE A 240 -10.00 3.40 18.55
CA PHE A 240 -11.13 2.48 18.71
C PHE A 240 -12.17 2.91 19.77
N PRO A 241 -12.86 4.06 19.60
CA PRO A 241 -13.89 4.46 20.55
C PRO A 241 -15.03 3.44 20.56
N GLY A 242 -15.16 2.71 21.67
CA GLY A 242 -16.28 1.80 21.92
C GLY A 242 -15.87 0.40 22.36
N SER A 243 -14.82 -0.17 21.77
CA SER A 243 -14.27 -1.46 22.20
C SER A 243 -12.82 -1.60 21.79
N ALA A 244 -11.93 -1.83 22.75
CA ALA A 244 -10.54 -2.15 22.47
C ALA A 244 -10.44 -3.49 21.73
N PRO A 245 -9.78 -3.55 20.55
CA PRO A 245 -9.50 -4.82 19.89
C PRO A 245 -8.54 -5.68 20.73
N PRO A 246 -8.49 -7.01 20.52
CA PRO A 246 -7.66 -7.92 21.30
C PRO A 246 -6.18 -7.85 20.85
N ILE A 247 -5.59 -6.66 20.88
CA ILE A 247 -4.21 -6.40 20.45
C ILE A 247 -3.27 -7.15 21.39
N ARG A 248 -2.45 -8.05 20.81
CA ARG A 248 -1.40 -8.80 21.50
C ARG A 248 -0.03 -8.18 21.31
N ASP A 249 0.15 -7.48 20.20
CA ASP A 249 1.41 -6.86 19.81
C ASP A 249 1.15 -5.42 19.36
N LEU A 250 1.53 -4.47 20.21
CA LEU A 250 1.45 -3.04 19.95
C LEU A 250 2.87 -2.48 19.86
N LEU A 251 3.27 -2.07 18.67
CA LEU A 251 4.56 -1.41 18.44
C LEU A 251 4.31 0.02 18.02
N LEU A 252 4.75 0.97 18.85
CA LEU A 252 4.73 2.39 18.53
C LEU A 252 6.17 2.88 18.57
N PHE A 253 6.70 3.30 17.42
CA PHE A 253 8.10 3.72 17.31
C PHE A 253 8.19 5.11 16.68
N GLY A 254 8.83 6.07 17.36
CA GLY A 254 9.05 7.42 16.85
C GLY A 254 9.36 8.43 17.95
N SER A 255 10.27 9.37 17.71
CA SER A 255 10.84 10.27 18.74
C SER A 255 9.92 11.41 19.24
N LYS A 256 8.67 11.48 18.76
CA LYS A 256 7.70 12.54 19.09
C LYS A 256 6.25 12.06 19.24
N LEU A 257 5.98 10.76 19.21
CA LEU A 257 4.65 10.25 19.57
C LEU A 257 4.54 10.38 21.09
N ASP A 258 3.95 11.48 21.56
CA ASP A 258 3.65 11.63 22.98
C ASP A 258 2.80 10.43 23.44
N LEU A 259 3.23 9.82 24.55
CA LEU A 259 2.73 8.56 25.11
C LEU A 259 1.23 8.55 25.43
N ALA A 260 0.54 9.68 25.32
CA ALA A 260 -0.85 9.82 25.74
C ALA A 260 -1.86 9.15 24.77
N ILE A 261 -1.50 8.89 23.50
CA ILE A 261 -2.27 8.04 22.58
C ILE A 261 -2.49 6.62 23.15
N ILE A 262 -1.61 6.16 24.06
CA ILE A 262 -1.61 4.78 24.57
C ILE A 262 -2.62 4.56 25.69
N VAL A 263 -2.98 5.60 26.46
CA VAL A 263 -3.69 5.40 27.74
C VAL A 263 -5.15 4.97 27.56
N HIS A 264 -5.76 5.21 26.40
CA HIS A 264 -7.16 4.85 26.16
C HIS A 264 -7.39 3.56 25.37
N ALA A 265 -6.35 2.96 24.77
CA ALA A 265 -6.51 1.73 23.98
C ALA A 265 -6.47 0.44 24.82
N VAL A 266 -6.10 0.52 26.11
CA VAL A 266 -5.77 -0.65 26.95
C VAL A 266 -6.66 -0.79 28.19
N ILE A 267 -7.66 0.08 28.41
CA ILE A 267 -8.52 0.05 29.61
C ILE A 267 -9.98 -0.23 29.23
#